data_AF-A0A3J4MET1-F1
#
_entry.id   AF-A0A3J4MET1-F1
#
_cell.length_a   1.000
_cell.length_b   1.000
_cell.length_c   1.000
_cell.angle_alpha   90.00
_cell.angle_beta   90.00
_cell.angle_gamma   90.00
#
_symmetry.space_group_name_H-M   'P 1'
#
loop_
_entity.id
_entity.type
_entity.pdbx_description
1 polymer ?
#
loop_
_entity_poly.entity_id
_entity_poly.type
_entity_poly.pdbx_seq_one_letter_code
_entity_poly.pdbx_strand_id
1 'polypeptide(L)' 'MSTCYSQCPSPHLKGDWLKEAGFETGRGVTVKISEGCIVLMADCNEVQELREQLYQVRQVVKGIKDVVV' A
#
# COMPACT_ATOMS: atom_id res chain seq x y z
N MET A 1 26.54 -17.83 9.47
CA MET A 1 25.20 -17.27 9.25
C MET A 1 25.21 -16.56 7.90
N SER A 2 24.64 -17.18 6.87
CA SER A 2 24.58 -16.59 5.53
C SER A 2 23.43 -15.61 5.49
N THR A 3 23.71 -14.32 5.34
CA THR A 3 22.69 -13.29 5.12
C THR A 3 22.05 -13.55 3.76
N CYS A 4 20.81 -14.04 3.75
CA CYS A 4 20.07 -14.25 2.51
C CYS A 4 19.70 -12.87 1.96
N TYR A 5 20.46 -12.38 0.98
CA TYR A 5 20.16 -11.12 0.30
C TYR A 5 18.92 -11.34 -0.57
N SER A 6 17.76 -10.93 -0.07
CA SER A 6 16.53 -10.95 -0.87
C SER A 6 16.70 -9.90 -1.97
N GLN A 7 16.98 -10.35 -3.20
CA GLN A 7 17.13 -9.49 -4.38
C GLN A 7 15.75 -8.97 -4.83
N CYS A 8 15.08 -8.22 -3.97
CA CYS A 8 13.85 -7.52 -4.31
C CYS A 8 14.25 -6.19 -4.95
N PRO A 9 13.89 -5.92 -6.22
CA PRO A 9 14.17 -4.62 -6.82
C PRO A 9 13.42 -3.52 -6.04
N SER A 10 14.16 -2.53 -5.54
CA SER A 10 13.61 -1.39 -4.81
C SER A 10 13.84 -0.09 -5.59
N PRO A 11 12.85 0.38 -6.37
CA PRO A 11 12.93 1.68 -7.02
C PRO A 11 12.81 2.80 -5.98
N HIS A 12 13.76 3.73 -5.96
CA HIS A 12 13.74 4.90 -5.09
C HIS A 12 13.31 6.14 -5.89
N LEU A 13 12.19 6.76 -5.50
CA LEU A 13 11.74 8.04 -6.04
C LEU A 13 12.16 9.18 -5.10
N LYS A 14 12.52 10.34 -5.65
CA LYS A 14 12.90 11.52 -4.87
C LYS A 14 12.37 12.79 -5.52
N GLY A 15 11.97 13.75 -4.68
CA GLY A 15 11.58 15.10 -5.08
C GLY A 15 10.35 15.59 -4.33
N ASP A 16 10.26 16.90 -4.14
CA ASP A 16 9.16 17.53 -3.40
C ASP A 16 7.81 17.39 -4.13
N TRP A 17 7.85 17.26 -5.47
CA TRP A 17 6.69 17.03 -6.33
C TRP A 17 5.91 15.77 -5.99
N LEU A 18 6.51 14.79 -5.30
CA LEU A 18 5.84 13.55 -4.91
C LEU A 18 4.62 13.83 -4.05
N LYS A 19 4.71 14.79 -3.12
CA LYS A 19 3.58 15.17 -2.27
C LYS A 19 2.46 15.81 -3.09
N GLU A 20 2.80 16.69 -4.02
CA GLU A 20 1.84 17.34 -4.92
C GLU A 20 1.13 16.33 -5.84
N ALA A 21 1.86 15.30 -6.28
CA ALA A 21 1.31 14.16 -7.02
C ALA A 21 0.53 13.17 -6.13
N GLY A 22 0.38 13.46 -4.84
CA GLY A 22 -0.39 12.67 -3.89
C GLY A 22 0.37 11.47 -3.33
N PHE A 23 1.68 11.33 -3.49
CA PHE A 23 2.49 10.29 -2.85
C PHE A 23 2.88 10.72 -1.43
N GLU A 24 2.01 10.43 -0.47
CA GLU A 24 2.25 10.68 0.96
C GLU A 24 2.53 9.38 1.72
N THR A 25 3.26 9.48 2.83
CA THR A 25 3.54 8.34 3.71
C THR A 25 2.25 7.69 4.19
N GLY A 26 2.12 6.37 4.04
CA GLY A 26 0.95 5.60 4.46
C GLY A 26 -0.20 5.57 3.44
N ARG A 27 -0.12 6.36 2.35
CA ARG A 27 -1.09 6.27 1.26
C ARG A 27 -0.84 5.02 0.41
N GLY A 28 -1.91 4.31 0.08
CA GLY A 28 -1.87 3.21 -0.87
C GLY A 28 -1.38 3.67 -2.26
N VAL A 29 -0.62 2.83 -2.94
CA VAL A 29 -0.20 3.07 -4.33
C VAL A 29 -0.62 1.88 -5.17
N THR A 30 -1.31 2.16 -6.27
CA THR A 30 -1.62 1.18 -7.30
C THR A 30 -0.46 1.13 -8.29
N VAL A 31 0.10 -0.07 -8.47
CA VAL A 31 1.18 -0.34 -9.43
C VAL A 31 0.61 -1.07 -10.63
N LYS A 32 0.87 -0.57 -11.84
CA LYS A 32 0.49 -1.23 -13.10
C LYS A 32 1.69 -1.33 -14.04
N ILE A 33 1.67 -2.33 -14.90
CA ILE A 33 2.57 -2.41 -16.06
C ILE A 33 1.77 -1.96 -17.28
N SER A 34 2.26 -0.94 -17.98
CA SER A 34 1.64 -0.44 -19.23
C SER A 34 2.73 -0.15 -20.24
N GLU A 35 2.66 -0.75 -21.43
CA GLU A 35 3.58 -0.50 -22.54
C GLU A 35 5.08 -0.64 -22.18
N GLY A 36 5.41 -1.56 -21.28
CA GLY A 36 6.78 -1.77 -20.81
C GLY A 36 7.24 -0.80 -19.71
N CYS A 37 6.37 0.10 -19.26
CA CYS A 37 6.61 1.02 -18.16
C CYS A 37 5.90 0.57 -16.87
N ILE A 38 6.53 0.86 -15.72
CA ILE A 38 5.87 0.75 -14.42
C ILE A 38 5.16 2.07 -14.15
N VAL A 39 3.84 2.01 -14.01
CA VAL A 39 2.99 3.16 -13.69
C VAL A 39 2.61 3.07 -12.22
N LEU A 40 2.97 4.10 -11.47
CA LEU A 40 2.64 4.27 -10.06
C LEU A 40 1.56 5.33 -9.95
N MET A 41 0.45 4.99 -9.31
CA MET A 41 -0.66 5.90 -9.07
C MET A 41 -0.97 5.91 -7.58
N ALA A 42 -0.93 7.09 -6.96
CA ALA A 42 -1.41 7.24 -5.60
C ALA A 42 -2.91 6.93 -5.57
N ASP A 43 -3.34 6.12 -4.60
CA ASP A 43 -4.75 5.80 -4.42
C ASP A 43 -5.51 7.11 -4.09
N CYS A 44 -6.72 7.27 -4.64
CA CYS A 44 -7.56 8.43 -4.34
C CYS A 44 -8.11 8.33 -2.91
N ASN A 45 -8.64 9.45 -2.40
CA ASN A 45 -9.15 9.53 -1.03
C ASN A 45 -10.27 8.51 -0.75
N GLU A 46 -11.15 8.27 -1.73
CA GLU A 46 -12.24 7.29 -1.61
C GLU A 46 -11.72 5.87 -1.42
N VAL A 47 -10.68 5.48 -2.19
CA VAL A 47 -10.06 4.16 -2.08
C VAL A 47 -9.31 4.02 -0.75
N GLN A 48 -8.66 5.08 -0.30
CA GLN A 48 -7.97 5.11 0.99
C GLN A 48 -8.96 4.95 2.16
N GLU A 49 -10.05 5.72 2.17
CA GLU A 49 -11.09 5.63 3.20
C GLU A 49 -11.73 4.24 3.23
N LEU A 50 -12.03 3.68 2.05
CA LEU A 50 -12.59 2.33 1.96
C LEU A 50 -11.63 1.28 2.53
N ARG A 51 -10.31 1.39 2.27
CA ARG A 51 -9.30 0.50 2.86
C ARG A 51 -9.29 0.59 4.39
N GLU A 52 -9.38 1.80 4.92
CA GLU A 52 -9.41 2.04 6.37
C GLU A 52 -10.67 1.43 7.00
N GLN A 53 -11.84 1.64 6.39
CA GLN A 53 -13.09 1.00 6.82
C GLN A 53 -12.99 -0.53 6.78
N LEU A 54 -12.47 -1.09 5.69
CA LEU A 54 -12.27 -2.54 5.55
C LEU A 54 -11.33 -3.08 6.61
N TYR A 55 -10.27 -2.34 6.95
CA TYR A 55 -9.36 -2.72 8.02
C TYR A 55 -10.09 -2.80 9.36
N GLN A 56 -10.90 -1.79 9.70
CA GLN A 56 -11.67 -1.77 10.95
C GLN A 56 -12.68 -2.92 11.02
N VAL A 57 -13.43 -3.16 9.94
CA VAL A 57 -14.36 -4.30 9.87
C VAL A 57 -13.61 -5.62 10.06
N ARG A 58 -12.42 -5.77 9.46
CA ARG A 58 -11.59 -6.97 9.63
C ARG A 58 -11.17 -7.20 11.09
N GLN A 59 -10.83 -6.14 11.82
CA GLN A 59 -10.46 -6.26 13.24
C GLN A 59 -11.66 -6.69 14.09
N VAL A 60 -12.84 -6.11 13.85
CA VAL A 60 -14.07 -6.50 14.55
C VAL A 60 -14.40 -7.97 14.28
N VAL A 61 -14.39 -8.41 13.02
CA VAL A 61 -14.66 -9.80 12.65
C VAL A 61 -13.64 -10.77 13.27
N LYS A 62 -12.37 -10.39 13.34
CA LYS A 62 -11.33 -11.17 14.02
C LYS A 62 -11.63 -11.32 15.52
N GLY A 63 -11.98 -10.22 16.20
CA GLY A 63 -12.33 -10.25 17.62
C GLY A 63 -13.54 -11.14 17.91
N ILE A 64 -14.57 -11.11 17.05
CA ILE A 64 -15.73 -12.00 17.18
C ILE A 64 -15.31 -13.47 17.02
N LYS A 65 -14.45 -13.78 16.03
CA LYS A 65 -13.96 -15.14 15.81
C LYS A 65 -13.20 -15.69 17.03
N ASP A 66 -12.36 -14.88 17.66
CA ASP A 66 -11.59 -15.28 18.86
C ASP A 66 -12.48 -15.51 20.10
N VAL A 67 -13.70 -14.96 20.15
CA VAL A 67 -14.66 -15.20 21.25
C VAL A 67 -15.54 -16.44 21.03
N VAL A 68 -15.77 -16.81 19.77
CA VAL A 68 -16.66 -17.93 19.38
C VAL A 68 -15.93 -19.27 19.33
N VAL A 69 -14.59 -19.27 19.18
CA VAL A 69 -13.74 -20.48 19.15
C VAL A 69 -13.19 -20.82 20.53
#